data_AF-A0A256XSB7-F1
#
_entry.id   AF-A0A256XSB7-F1
#
_cell.length_a   1.000
_cell.length_b   1.000
_cell.length_c   1.000
_cell.angle_alpha   90.00
_cell.angle_beta   90.00
_cell.angle_gamma   90.00
#
_symmetry.space_group_name_H-M   'P 1'
#
loop_
_entity.id
_entity.type
_entity.pdbx_description
1 polymer ?
#
loop_
_entity_poly.entity_id
_entity_poly.type
_entity_poly.pdbx_seq_one_letter_code
_entity_poly.pdbx_strand_id
1 'polypeptide(L)'
;MAWNFTAYILWRYAERVGEEKINLTDFLNFVFVKLGRKQKVFFHDGKEDLLRDLEYLAELKLIGLEKEDTDTKIEVHDQLKNVAESLVDLSKRVKVGLMEEYLYRIDRAIDELSSRV
;
A
#
# COMPACT_ATOMS: atom_id res chain seq x y z
N MET A 1 -13.34 2.54 2.37
CA MET A 1 -13.52 1.28 1.59
C MET A 1 -12.29 0.97 0.72
N ALA A 2 -11.15 1.61 1.00
CA ALA A 2 -9.91 1.48 0.22
C ALA A 2 -8.84 0.62 0.91
N TRP A 3 -9.09 0.12 2.13
CA TRP A 3 -8.12 -0.63 2.93
C TRP A 3 -7.56 -1.87 2.22
N ASN A 4 -8.31 -2.49 1.31
CA ASN A 4 -7.84 -3.61 0.50
C ASN A 4 -6.80 -3.16 -0.54
N PHE A 5 -6.99 -1.99 -1.17
CA PHE A 5 -5.96 -1.36 -2.01
C PHE A 5 -4.78 -0.89 -1.16
N THR A 6 -5.01 -0.34 0.04
CA THR A 6 -3.95 0.03 0.98
C THR A 6 -3.09 -1.19 1.33
N ALA A 7 -3.71 -2.34 1.62
CA ALA A 7 -3.00 -3.59 1.88
C ALA A 7 -2.16 -4.02 0.67
N TYR A 8 -2.73 -3.97 -0.54
CA TYR A 8 -2.03 -4.31 -1.77
C TYR A 8 -0.84 -3.38 -2.04
N ILE A 9 -1.05 -2.07 -1.93
CA ILE A 9 -0.03 -1.05 -2.13
C ILE A 9 1.11 -1.23 -1.12
N LEU A 10 0.78 -1.42 0.16
CA LEU A 10 1.77 -1.57 1.22
C LEU A 10 2.60 -2.84 1.05
N TRP A 11 1.96 -3.98 0.76
CA TRP A 11 2.66 -5.23 0.52
C TRP A 11 3.62 -5.12 -0.67
N ARG A 12 3.14 -4.64 -1.82
CA ARG A 12 3.97 -4.48 -3.03
C ARG A 12 5.08 -3.44 -2.83
N TYR A 13 4.80 -2.37 -2.09
CA TYR A 13 5.81 -1.38 -1.74
C TYR A 13 6.93 -2.02 -0.89
N ALA A 14 6.56 -2.80 0.13
CA ALA A 14 7.50 -3.49 1.00
C ALA A 14 8.37 -4.50 0.25
N GLU A 15 7.76 -5.32 -0.61
CA GLU A 15 8.50 -6.24 -1.49
C GLU A 15 9.48 -5.49 -2.40
N ARG A 16 9.06 -4.35 -2.94
CA ARG A 16 9.89 -3.56 -3.87
C ARG A 16 11.11 -2.95 -3.19
N VAL A 17 10.96 -2.45 -1.97
CA VAL A 17 12.07 -1.86 -1.21
C VAL A 17 12.92 -2.92 -0.51
N GLY A 18 12.40 -4.14 -0.35
CA GLY A 18 13.10 -5.25 0.30
C GLY A 18 13.19 -5.10 1.83
N GLU A 19 12.25 -4.37 2.44
CA GLU A 19 12.21 -4.10 3.87
C GLU A 19 10.87 -4.56 4.46
N GLU A 20 10.92 -5.29 5.58
CA GLU A 20 9.72 -5.67 6.34
C GLU A 20 9.19 -4.51 7.20
N LYS A 21 10.07 -3.58 7.60
CA LYS A 21 9.73 -2.41 8.41
C LYS A 21 9.82 -1.13 7.60
N ILE A 22 8.66 -0.64 7.15
CA ILE A 22 8.53 0.52 6.30
C ILE A 22 8.42 1.81 7.12
N ASN A 23 9.13 2.85 6.70
CA ASN A 23 8.94 4.18 7.26
C ASN A 23 7.58 4.77 6.82
N LEU A 24 6.73 5.16 7.77
CA LEU A 24 5.40 5.72 7.47
C LEU A 24 5.50 6.99 6.62
N THR A 25 6.45 7.88 6.89
CA THR A 25 6.63 9.12 6.13
C THR A 25 6.99 8.84 4.67
N ASP A 26 7.87 7.86 4.41
CA ASP A 26 8.22 7.43 3.05
C ASP A 26 7.01 6.81 2.34
N PHE A 27 6.25 5.98 3.04
CA PHE A 27 5.03 5.38 2.50
C PHE A 27 3.97 6.43 2.16
N LEU A 28 3.75 7.42 3.04
CA LEU A 28 2.86 8.55 2.77
C LEU A 28 3.31 9.35 1.55
N ASN A 29 4.61 9.59 1.40
CA ASN A 29 5.15 10.27 0.22
C ASN A 29 4.86 9.46 -1.04
N PHE A 30 5.08 8.15 -1.00
CA PHE A 30 4.75 7.27 -2.13
C PHE A 30 3.28 7.36 -2.51
N VAL A 31 2.36 7.16 -1.56
CA VAL A 31 0.91 7.13 -1.84
C VAL A 31 0.43 8.48 -2.39
N PHE A 32 0.76 9.60 -1.75
CA PHE A 32 0.20 10.89 -2.18
C PHE A 32 0.95 11.53 -3.35
N VAL A 33 2.27 11.31 -3.46
CA VAL A 33 3.10 11.97 -4.48
C VAL A 33 3.29 11.07 -5.69
N LYS A 34 3.79 9.84 -5.50
CA LYS A 34 4.10 8.95 -6.63
C LYS A 34 2.81 8.38 -7.21
N LEU A 35 1.98 7.75 -6.39
CA LEU A 35 0.75 7.12 -6.83
C LEU A 35 -0.34 8.16 -7.16
N GLY A 36 -0.63 9.07 -6.22
CA GLY A 36 -1.60 10.15 -6.40
C GLY A 36 -1.23 11.10 -7.53
N ARG A 37 -0.19 11.92 -7.35
CA ARG A 37 0.09 13.03 -8.29
C ARG A 37 0.61 12.57 -9.64
N LYS A 38 1.49 11.55 -9.70
CA LYS A 38 2.08 11.10 -10.98
C LYS A 38 1.18 10.12 -11.72
N GLN A 39 0.69 9.07 -11.06
CA GLN A 39 -0.14 8.05 -11.71
C GLN A 39 -1.65 8.37 -11.72
N LYS A 40 -2.06 9.49 -11.08
CA LYS A 40 -3.46 9.95 -11.00
C LYS A 40 -4.38 8.91 -10.34
N VAL A 41 -3.87 8.24 -9.31
CA VAL A 41 -4.62 7.24 -8.53
C VAL A 41 -4.74 7.74 -7.09
N PHE A 42 -5.95 8.13 -6.71
CA PHE A 42 -6.26 8.62 -5.36
C PHE A 42 -7.28 7.69 -4.74
N PHE A 43 -6.86 6.98 -3.68
CA PHE A 43 -7.74 6.14 -2.87
C PHE A 43 -8.16 6.82 -1.56
N HIS A 44 -7.46 7.89 -1.20
CA HIS A 44 -7.58 8.58 0.07
C HIS A 44 -7.70 10.08 -0.18
N ASP A 45 -8.65 10.73 0.51
CA ASP A 45 -8.84 12.18 0.44
C ASP A 45 -7.74 12.96 1.18
N GLY A 46 -7.07 12.30 2.13
CA GLY A 46 -6.02 12.91 2.95
C GLY A 46 -5.27 11.88 3.79
N LYS A 47 -4.24 12.36 4.50
CA LYS A 47 -3.36 11.53 5.34
C LYS A 47 -4.16 10.79 6.41
N GLU A 48 -5.16 11.44 6.98
CA GLU A 48 -6.00 10.90 8.05
C GLU A 48 -6.79 9.68 7.59
N ASP A 49 -7.23 9.65 6.33
CA ASP A 49 -7.97 8.53 5.77
C ASP A 49 -7.07 7.31 5.55
N LEU A 50 -5.85 7.54 5.04
CA LEU A 50 -4.84 6.48 4.94
C LEU A 50 -4.40 5.97 6.31
N LEU A 51 -4.27 6.84 7.32
CA LEU A 51 -3.94 6.42 8.67
C LEU A 51 -5.03 5.52 9.27
N ARG A 52 -6.32 5.81 9.04
CA ARG A 52 -7.41 4.93 9.47
C ARG A 52 -7.36 3.56 8.81
N ASP A 53 -7.03 3.52 7.51
CA ASP A 53 -6.83 2.24 6.82
C ASP A 53 -5.66 1.46 7.42
N LEU A 54 -4.54 2.12 7.76
CA LEU A 54 -3.40 1.49 8.42
C LEU A 54 -3.74 1.02 9.84
N GLU A 55 -4.44 1.82 10.63
CA GLU A 55 -4.95 1.42 11.95
C GLU A 55 -5.83 0.18 11.84
N TYR A 56 -6.74 0.14 10.85
CA TYR A 56 -7.59 -1.02 10.60
C TYR A 56 -6.78 -2.27 10.21
N LEU A 57 -5.76 -2.13 9.35
CA LEU A 57 -4.88 -3.25 9.01
C LEU A 57 -4.10 -3.76 10.23
N ALA A 58 -3.74 -2.87 11.15
CA ALA A 58 -3.08 -3.23 12.41
C ALA A 58 -4.04 -3.97 13.36
N GLU A 59 -5.31 -3.55 13.45
CA GLU A 59 -6.35 -4.26 14.19
C GLU A 59 -6.56 -5.68 13.67
N LEU A 60 -6.46 -5.87 12.34
CA LEU A 60 -6.49 -7.17 11.69
C LEU A 60 -5.20 -7.99 11.87
N LYS A 61 -4.18 -7.44 12.54
CA LYS A 61 -2.85 -8.04 12.75
C LYS A 61 -2.10 -8.33 11.44
N LEU A 62 -2.46 -7.65 10.36
CA LEU A 62 -1.77 -7.77 9.07
C LEU A 62 -0.50 -6.91 9.04
N ILE A 63 -0.45 -5.89 9.89
CA ILE A 63 0.71 -5.04 10.08
C ILE A 63 0.91 -4.70 11.56
N GLY A 64 2.12 -4.29 11.93
CA GLY A 64 2.44 -3.64 13.20
C GLY A 64 2.65 -2.14 12.99
N LEU A 65 2.26 -1.32 13.98
CA LEU A 65 2.56 0.11 14.02
C LEU A 65 3.42 0.40 15.24
N GLU A 66 4.71 0.60 15.02
CA GLU A 66 5.68 0.92 16.07
C GLU A 66 5.98 2.42 16.05
N LYS A 67 5.73 3.12 17.15
CA LYS A 67 6.15 4.51 17.31
C LYS A 67 7.58 4.55 17.83
N GLU A 68 8.47 5.13 17.04
CA GLU A 68 9.81 5.54 17.45
C GLU A 68 9.81 7.04 17.79
N ASP A 69 10.86 7.54 18.45
CA ASP A 69 10.92 8.92 18.98
C ASP A 69 10.70 10.02 17.93
N THR A 70 10.95 9.72 16.63
CA THR A 70 10.86 10.70 15.54
C THR A 70 10.02 10.25 14.35
N ASP A 71 9.62 8.98 14.26
CA ASP A 71 8.81 8.46 13.16
C ASP A 71 8.03 7.21 13.56
N THR A 72 7.07 6.81 12.71
CA THR A 72 6.34 5.56 12.86
C THR A 72 6.85 4.54 11.85
N LYS A 73 7.12 3.33 12.32
CA LYS A 73 7.43 2.18 11.47
C LYS A 73 6.18 1.32 11.28
N ILE A 74 6.00 0.86 10.05
CA ILE A 74 4.97 -0.09 9.64
C ILE A 74 5.66 -1.44 9.43
N GLU A 75 5.42 -2.40 10.31
CA GLU A 75 5.91 -3.77 10.14
C GLU A 75 4.90 -4.55 9.29
N VAL A 76 5.35 -5.11 8.18
CA VAL A 76 4.50 -5.87 7.25
C VAL A 76 4.58 -7.35 7.59
N HIS A 77 3.45 -7.96 7.92
CA HIS A 77 3.39 -9.40 8.19
C HIS A 77 3.02 -10.19 6.92
N ASP A 78 3.46 -11.45 6.86
CA ASP A 78 3.19 -12.36 5.74
C ASP A 78 1.69 -12.48 5.39
N GLN A 79 0.81 -12.35 6.37
CA GLN A 79 -0.64 -12.44 6.16
C GLN A 79 -1.19 -11.31 5.28
N LEU A 80 -0.52 -10.15 5.21
CA LEU A 80 -0.91 -9.04 4.34
C LEU A 80 -0.90 -9.45 2.86
N LYS A 81 0.06 -10.31 2.48
CA LYS A 81 0.16 -10.87 1.13
C LYS A 81 -1.11 -11.60 0.72
N ASN A 82 -1.69 -12.41 1.58
CA ASN A 82 -2.90 -13.18 1.27
C ASN A 82 -4.10 -12.26 0.95
N VAL A 83 -4.21 -11.14 1.68
CA VAL A 83 -5.24 -10.12 1.43
C VAL A 83 -5.00 -9.43 0.09
N ALA A 84 -3.75 -9.06 -0.18
CA ALA A 84 -3.34 -8.43 -1.43
C ALA A 84 -3.59 -9.33 -2.65
N GLU A 85 -3.22 -10.61 -2.57
CA GLU A 85 -3.45 -11.60 -3.63
C GLU A 85 -4.94 -11.87 -3.85
N SER A 86 -5.74 -11.90 -2.77
CA SER A 86 -7.19 -12.03 -2.87
C SER A 86 -7.83 -10.89 -3.68
N LEU A 87 -7.30 -9.67 -3.58
CA LEU A 87 -7.75 -8.53 -4.38
C LEU A 87 -7.45 -8.71 -5.87
N VAL A 88 -6.25 -9.22 -6.19
CA VAL A 88 -5.83 -9.52 -7.57
C VAL A 88 -6.69 -10.63 -8.18
N ASP A 89 -6.99 -11.67 -7.41
CA ASP A 89 -7.85 -12.74 -7.88
C ASP A 89 -9.29 -12.28 -8.08
N LEU A 90 -9.79 -11.40 -7.21
CA LEU A 90 -11.09 -10.76 -7.39
C LEU A 90 -11.14 -9.92 -8.66
N SER A 91 -10.07 -9.18 -9.00
CA SER A 91 -10.04 -8.35 -10.21
C SER A 91 -10.22 -9.16 -11.48
N LYS A 92 -9.51 -10.30 -11.56
CA LYS A 92 -9.60 -11.24 -12.68
C LYS A 92 -10.99 -11.87 -12.80
N ARG A 93 -11.64 -12.18 -11.66
CA ARG A 93 -12.94 -12.86 -11.63
C ARG A 93 -14.09 -11.95 -12.03
N VAL A 94 -14.09 -10.71 -11.53
CA VAL A 94 -15.22 -9.79 -11.72
C VAL A 94 -15.12 -9.03 -13.06
N LYS A 95 -13.99 -9.13 -13.79
CA LYS A 95 -13.74 -8.44 -15.07
C LYS A 95 -14.06 -6.94 -15.01
N VAL A 96 -13.80 -6.32 -13.85
CA VAL A 96 -13.97 -4.89 -13.69
C VAL A 96 -12.71 -4.24 -14.25
N GLY A 97 -12.75 -3.85 -15.52
CA GLY A 97 -11.57 -3.26 -16.19
C GLY A 97 -10.97 -2.06 -15.44
N LEU A 98 -11.78 -1.35 -14.65
CA LEU A 98 -11.31 -0.27 -13.80
C LEU A 98 -10.41 -0.76 -12.64
N MET A 99 -10.69 -1.93 -12.06
CA MET A 99 -9.87 -2.48 -10.98
C MET A 99 -8.52 -2.99 -11.48
N GLU A 100 -8.50 -3.62 -12.65
CA GLU A 100 -7.26 -4.03 -13.31
C GLU A 100 -6.40 -2.81 -13.67
N GLU A 101 -6.99 -1.74 -14.19
CA GLU A 101 -6.30 -0.49 -14.49
C GLU A 101 -5.70 0.15 -13.23
N TYR A 102 -6.40 0.12 -12.10
CA TYR A 102 -5.85 0.61 -10.84
C TYR A 102 -4.66 -0.22 -10.36
N LEU A 103 -4.76 -1.55 -10.38
CA LEU A 103 -3.65 -2.44 -10.01
C LEU A 103 -2.44 -2.21 -10.92
N TYR A 104 -2.67 -2.07 -12.24
CA TYR A 104 -1.62 -1.77 -13.20
C TYR A 104 -0.89 -0.45 -12.89
N ARG A 105 -1.63 0.62 -12.57
CA ARG A 105 -1.04 1.92 -12.22
C ARG A 105 -0.30 1.89 -10.89
N ILE A 106 -0.78 1.13 -9.92
CA ILE A 106 -0.09 0.89 -8.65
C ILE A 106 1.25 0.22 -8.94
N ASP A 107 1.24 -0.89 -9.67
CA ASP A 107 2.44 -1.66 -10.01
C ASP A 107 3.45 -0.80 -10.76
N ARG A 108 2.98 -0.01 -11.74
CA ARG A 108 3.83 0.95 -12.45
C ARG A 108 4.45 1.99 -11.51
N ALA A 109 3.69 2.53 -10.55
CA ALA A 109 4.24 3.48 -9.57
C ALA A 109 5.36 2.84 -8.73
N ILE A 110 5.19 1.56 -8.39
CA ILE A 110 6.12 0.78 -7.59
C ILE A 110 7.38 0.44 -8.40
N ASP A 111 7.24 0.07 -9.67
CA ASP A 111 8.36 -0.20 -10.56
C ASP A 111 9.22 1.05 -10.81
N GLU A 112 8.59 2.23 -10.83
CA GLU A 112 9.25 3.55 -10.90
C GLU A 112 10.00 3.95 -9.62
N LEU A 113 9.85 3.21 -8.50
CA LEU A 113 10.75 3.34 -7.37
C LEU A 113 12.12 2.85 -7.83
N SER A 114 13.08 3.77 -7.93
CA SER A 114 14.48 3.43 -8.17
C SER A 114 14.87 2.35 -7.19
N SER A 115 15.29 1.17 -7.67
CA SER A 115 15.99 0.22 -6.82
C SER A 115 17.16 0.98 -6.20
N ARG A 116 17.14 1.19 -4.88
CA ARG A 116 18.37 1.49 -4.17
C ARG A 116 19.24 0.25 -4.34
N VAL A 117 20.07 0.26 -5.39
CA VAL A 117 21.25 -0.59 -5.54
C VAL A 117 22.32 -0.02 -4.63
#